data_AF-A0A3D9HVG3-F1
#
_entry.id   AF-A0A3D9HVG3-F1
#
_cell.length_a   1.000
_cell.length_b   1.000
_cell.length_c   1.000
_cell.angle_alpha   90.00
_cell.angle_beta   90.00
_cell.angle_gamma   90.00
#
_symmetry.space_group_name_H-M   'P 1'
#
loop_
_entity.id
_entity.type
_entity.pdbx_description
1 polymer ?
#
loop_
_entity_poly.entity_id
_entity_poly.type
_entity_poly.pdbx_seq_one_letter_code
_entity_poly.pdbx_strand_id
1 'polypeptide(L)'
;MKFSTLMVIVTSIVVSNSATAGPKTVETKVGTIAVENDSATMFAEKDWFVTVSTGPVGKTGIPARIRLGDVISVKDRSLTANHIIATRYLETLTWKGEVLARAGDTSCIVVEKLTDIPSDDARDRLWIHVKQCKVVSD
;
A
#
# COMPACT_ATOMS: atom_id res chain seq x y z
N MET A 1 11.05 4.89 77.32
CA MET A 1 11.72 5.28 76.06
C MET A 1 11.24 4.33 74.96
N LYS A 2 10.44 4.81 74.00
CA LYS A 2 9.96 4.04 72.85
C LYS A 2 10.48 4.72 71.58
N PHE A 3 11.41 4.08 70.87
CA PHE A 3 11.80 4.49 69.52
C PHE A 3 10.86 3.80 68.54
N SER A 4 10.04 4.59 67.84
CA SER A 4 9.19 4.13 66.75
C SER A 4 9.85 4.58 65.45
N THR A 5 10.55 3.65 64.79
CA THR A 5 11.20 3.89 63.51
C THR A 5 10.16 3.70 62.40
N LEU A 6 9.77 4.79 61.75
CA LEU A 6 8.92 4.78 60.57
C LEU A 6 9.78 4.45 59.34
N MET A 7 9.58 3.29 58.73
CA MET A 7 10.26 2.89 57.50
C MET A 7 9.39 3.32 56.31
N VAL A 8 9.81 4.39 55.61
CA VAL A 8 9.14 4.87 54.39
C VAL A 8 9.68 4.08 53.21
N ILE A 9 8.88 3.15 52.70
CA ILE A 9 9.19 2.40 51.47
C ILE A 9 8.71 3.23 50.29
N VAL A 10 9.63 3.93 49.63
CA VAL A 10 9.36 4.60 48.34
C VAL A 10 9.44 3.54 47.25
N THR A 11 8.30 3.03 46.82
CA THR A 11 8.18 2.13 45.66
C THR A 11 8.05 2.98 44.40
N SER A 12 9.16 3.14 43.67
CA SER A 12 9.17 3.76 42.35
C SER A 12 8.49 2.83 41.35
N ILE A 13 7.22 3.10 41.01
CA ILE A 13 6.53 2.44 39.91
C ILE A 13 7.11 3.00 38.61
N VAL A 14 7.99 2.23 37.97
CA VAL A 14 8.47 2.54 36.62
C VAL A 14 7.36 2.16 35.65
N VAL A 15 6.54 3.15 35.25
CA VAL A 15 5.53 2.96 34.19
C VAL A 15 6.27 2.99 32.85
N SER A 16 6.54 1.80 32.31
CA SER A 16 7.06 1.66 30.95
C SER A 16 5.94 2.01 29.95
N ASN A 17 5.90 3.25 29.47
CA ASN A 17 5.10 3.63 28.31
C ASN A 17 5.71 2.99 27.05
N SER A 18 5.37 1.73 26.79
CA SER A 18 5.57 1.15 25.46
C SER A 18 4.56 1.82 24.52
N ALA A 19 4.96 2.93 23.91
CA ALA A 19 4.23 3.53 22.81
C ALA A 19 4.25 2.55 21.63
N THR A 20 3.22 1.72 21.51
CA THR A 20 3.00 0.92 20.31
C THR A 20 2.66 1.89 19.20
N ALA A 21 3.60 2.12 18.28
CA ALA A 21 3.35 2.93 17.10
C ALA A 21 2.16 2.31 16.35
N GLY A 22 1.11 3.12 16.10
CA GLY A 22 -0.09 2.68 15.39
C GLY A 22 0.18 2.28 13.94
N PRO A 23 -0.82 1.74 13.22
CA PRO A 23 -0.67 1.42 11.81
C PRO A 23 -0.42 2.69 10.99
N LYS A 24 0.55 2.62 10.05
CA LYS A 24 0.90 3.76 9.18
C LYS A 24 0.03 3.85 7.93
N THR A 25 -0.67 2.77 7.59
CA THR A 25 -1.54 2.65 6.43
C THR A 25 -2.80 1.87 6.79
N VAL A 26 -3.86 2.09 6.02
CA VAL A 26 -5.10 1.31 6.06
C VAL A 26 -5.39 0.80 4.67
N GLU A 27 -5.51 -0.52 4.53
CA GLU A 27 -5.86 -1.16 3.28
C GLU A 27 -7.36 -1.47 3.24
N THR A 28 -7.98 -1.31 2.07
CA THR A 28 -9.41 -1.59 1.87
C THR A 28 -9.64 -2.11 0.46
N LYS A 29 -10.42 -3.19 0.35
CA LYS A 29 -10.90 -3.68 -0.95
C LYS A 29 -12.03 -2.79 -1.43
N VAL A 30 -11.95 -2.33 -2.67
CA VAL A 30 -12.91 -1.38 -3.24
C VAL A 30 -13.42 -1.88 -4.60
N GLY A 31 -14.62 -1.43 -4.98
CA GLY A 31 -15.24 -1.80 -6.25
C GLY A 31 -14.82 -0.90 -7.43
N THR A 32 -14.58 0.38 -7.15
CA THR A 32 -14.35 1.40 -8.17
C THR A 32 -13.39 2.47 -7.67
N ILE A 33 -12.50 2.89 -8.56
CA ILE A 33 -11.55 3.98 -8.31
C ILE A 33 -11.52 4.96 -9.48
N ALA A 34 -11.23 6.23 -9.18
CA ALA A 34 -10.80 7.21 -10.15
C ALA A 34 -9.28 7.36 -10.08
N VAL A 35 -8.63 7.38 -11.24
CA VAL A 35 -7.20 7.67 -11.41
C VAL A 35 -7.02 9.17 -11.40
N GLU A 36 -6.15 9.68 -10.53
CA GLU A 36 -5.82 11.10 -10.47
C GLU A 36 -4.45 11.34 -11.12
N ASN A 37 -4.29 12.50 -11.76
CA ASN A 37 -3.02 13.00 -12.32
C ASN A 37 -2.29 12.00 -13.26
N ASP A 38 -3.03 11.21 -14.04
CA ASP A 38 -2.48 10.18 -14.94
C ASP A 38 -1.43 9.28 -14.26
N SER A 39 -1.69 8.98 -12.99
CA SER A 39 -0.76 8.33 -12.08
C SER A 39 -0.79 6.79 -12.15
N ALA A 40 -1.63 6.23 -13.02
CA ALA A 40 -1.71 4.80 -13.25
C ALA A 40 -0.59 4.30 -14.17
N THR A 41 -0.04 3.13 -13.86
CA THR A 41 0.96 2.45 -14.69
C THR A 41 0.80 0.94 -14.54
N MET A 42 0.79 0.24 -15.67
CA MET A 42 0.85 -1.22 -15.68
C MET A 42 2.30 -1.66 -15.52
N PHE A 43 2.52 -2.60 -14.61
CA PHE A 43 3.81 -3.23 -14.34
C PHE A 43 3.71 -4.71 -14.61
N ALA A 44 4.81 -5.26 -15.10
CA ALA A 44 4.98 -6.69 -15.26
C ALA A 44 6.29 -7.10 -14.62
N GLU A 45 6.26 -8.26 -14.02
CA GLU A 45 7.44 -9.00 -13.62
C GLU A 45 7.83 -9.92 -14.77
N LYS A 46 9.11 -9.92 -15.14
CA LYS A 46 9.69 -10.86 -16.11
C LYS A 46 10.64 -11.78 -15.36
N ASP A 47 10.33 -13.06 -15.38
CA ASP A 47 11.28 -14.09 -14.96
C ASP A 47 12.35 -14.27 -16.04
N TRP A 48 13.60 -13.95 -15.72
CA TRP A 48 14.75 -14.38 -16.50
C TRP A 48 15.39 -15.59 -15.81
N PHE A 49 16.06 -16.44 -16.58
CA PHE A 49 16.66 -17.71 -16.13
C PHE A 49 17.54 -17.60 -14.85
N VAL A 50 18.03 -16.40 -14.49
CA VAL A 50 18.86 -16.14 -13.30
C VAL A 50 18.34 -14.96 -12.45
N THR A 51 17.46 -14.09 -12.97
CA THR A 51 17.05 -12.85 -12.30
C THR A 51 15.57 -12.53 -12.55
N VAL A 52 14.90 -12.04 -11.53
CA VAL A 52 13.53 -11.52 -11.67
C VAL A 52 13.64 -10.00 -11.89
N SER A 53 13.02 -9.49 -12.96
CA SER A 53 13.03 -8.05 -13.27
C SER A 53 11.62 -7.50 -13.34
N THR A 54 11.31 -6.56 -12.45
CA THR A 54 10.06 -5.78 -12.50
C THR A 54 10.26 -4.52 -13.33
N GLY A 55 9.34 -4.22 -14.24
CA GLY A 55 9.40 -3.00 -15.05
C GLY A 55 8.03 -2.50 -15.53
N PRO A 56 7.94 -1.21 -15.91
CA PRO A 56 6.70 -0.63 -16.42
C PRO A 56 6.41 -1.17 -17.83
N VAL A 57 5.21 -1.69 -18.04
CA VAL A 57 4.65 -1.99 -19.36
C VAL A 57 4.28 -0.69 -20.06
N GLY A 58 3.53 0.18 -19.37
CA GLY A 58 3.13 1.49 -19.87
C GLY A 58 1.91 2.07 -19.15
N LYS A 59 1.41 3.19 -19.67
CA LYS A 59 0.22 3.90 -19.15
C LYS A 59 -0.92 3.99 -20.16
N THR A 60 -0.59 4.06 -21.45
CA THR A 60 -1.56 4.24 -22.53
C THR A 60 -2.54 3.07 -22.59
N GLY A 61 -3.84 3.36 -22.50
CA GLY A 61 -4.91 2.36 -22.47
C GLY A 61 -5.53 2.15 -21.09
N ILE A 62 -4.92 2.70 -20.02
CA ILE A 62 -5.52 2.68 -18.68
C ILE A 62 -6.58 3.80 -18.59
N PRO A 63 -7.84 3.48 -18.27
CA PRO A 63 -8.90 4.49 -18.18
C PRO A 63 -8.76 5.35 -16.91
N ALA A 64 -9.33 6.56 -16.97
CA ALA A 64 -9.38 7.47 -15.82
C ALA A 64 -10.27 6.96 -14.67
N ARG A 65 -11.12 5.96 -14.93
CA ARG A 65 -11.95 5.26 -13.94
C ARG A 65 -11.81 3.77 -14.17
N ILE A 66 -11.54 3.03 -13.10
CA ILE A 66 -11.39 1.57 -13.13
C ILE A 66 -12.44 0.97 -12.19
N ARG A 67 -13.17 -0.02 -12.69
CA ARG A 67 -14.19 -0.79 -11.99
C ARG A 67 -13.83 -2.26 -11.95
N LEU A 68 -14.37 -2.97 -10.96
CA LEU A 68 -14.30 -4.42 -10.97
C LEU A 68 -14.92 -5.00 -12.24
N GLY A 69 -14.20 -5.93 -12.88
CA GLY A 69 -14.58 -6.57 -14.14
C GLY A 69 -14.10 -5.84 -15.39
N ASP A 70 -13.52 -4.63 -15.28
CA ASP A 70 -12.94 -3.94 -16.44
C ASP A 70 -11.75 -4.73 -16.99
N VAL A 71 -11.70 -4.88 -18.32
CA VAL A 71 -10.52 -5.41 -19.02
C VAL A 71 -9.67 -4.25 -19.50
N ILE A 72 -8.45 -4.14 -18.98
CA ILE A 72 -7.54 -3.02 -19.23
C ILE A 72 -6.36 -3.53 -20.04
N SER A 73 -6.16 -2.97 -21.23
CA SER A 73 -5.09 -3.37 -22.14
C SER A 73 -4.06 -2.26 -22.30
N VAL A 74 -2.79 -2.61 -22.12
CA VAL A 74 -1.63 -1.71 -22.29
C VAL A 74 -0.60 -2.45 -23.14
N LYS A 75 -0.31 -1.92 -24.32
CA LYS A 75 0.54 -2.58 -25.34
C LYS A 75 0.03 -3.99 -25.66
N ASP A 76 0.87 -5.02 -25.46
CA ASP A 76 0.63 -6.44 -25.71
C ASP A 76 0.05 -7.18 -24.50
N ARG A 77 -0.27 -6.47 -23.41
CA ARG A 77 -0.74 -7.04 -22.14
C ARG A 77 -2.14 -6.58 -21.82
N SER A 78 -2.92 -7.48 -21.22
CA SER A 78 -4.26 -7.20 -20.74
C SER A 78 -4.43 -7.77 -19.34
N LEU A 79 -5.19 -7.06 -18.51
CA LEU A 79 -5.49 -7.41 -17.13
C LEU A 79 -6.97 -7.20 -16.88
N THR A 80 -7.63 -8.19 -16.27
CA THR A 80 -8.99 -8.00 -15.76
C THR A 80 -8.95 -7.49 -14.33
N ALA A 81 -9.64 -6.39 -14.04
CA ALA A 81 -9.70 -5.79 -12.71
C ALA A 81 -10.60 -6.62 -11.78
N ASN A 82 -10.11 -7.73 -11.24
CA ASN A 82 -10.89 -8.57 -10.32
C ASN A 82 -10.72 -8.18 -8.86
N HIS A 83 -9.60 -7.53 -8.53
CA HIS A 83 -9.35 -7.01 -7.20
C HIS A 83 -8.76 -5.61 -7.31
N ILE A 84 -9.33 -4.69 -6.54
CA ILE A 84 -8.79 -3.33 -6.35
C ILE A 84 -8.57 -3.15 -4.86
N ILE A 85 -7.31 -2.91 -4.49
CA ILE A 85 -6.88 -2.67 -3.11
C ILE A 85 -6.47 -1.20 -3.04
N ALA A 86 -7.14 -0.43 -2.19
CA ALA A 86 -6.80 0.94 -1.89
C ALA A 86 -6.02 0.99 -0.58
N THR A 87 -4.88 1.67 -0.58
CA THR A 87 -4.03 1.87 0.59
C THR A 87 -4.02 3.35 0.94
N ARG A 88 -4.68 3.71 2.04
CA ARG A 88 -4.69 5.06 2.58
C ARG A 88 -3.52 5.24 3.54
N TYR A 89 -2.70 6.26 3.30
CA TYR A 89 -1.60 6.61 4.18
C TYR A 89 -2.11 7.45 5.36
N LEU A 90 -1.86 7.00 6.59
CA LEU A 90 -2.26 7.73 7.80
C LEU A 90 -1.20 8.75 8.23
N GLU A 91 0.04 8.53 7.79
CA GLU A 91 1.19 9.38 8.09
C GLU A 91 1.96 9.69 6.80
N THR A 92 2.71 10.79 6.81
CA THR A 92 3.63 11.11 5.72
C THR A 92 4.81 10.13 5.75
N LEU A 93 4.97 9.36 4.69
CA LEU A 93 6.10 8.45 4.51
C LEU A 93 7.25 9.18 3.83
N THR A 94 8.41 9.15 4.45
CA THR A 94 9.65 9.68 3.88
C THR A 94 10.72 8.61 3.75
N TRP A 95 11.50 8.66 2.68
CA TRP A 95 12.64 7.79 2.47
C TRP A 95 13.82 8.60 1.94
N LYS A 96 14.97 8.51 2.63
CA LYS A 96 16.17 9.29 2.30
C LYS A 96 15.93 10.79 2.10
N GLY A 97 14.96 11.35 2.84
CA GLY A 97 14.58 12.77 2.75
C GLY A 97 13.51 13.11 1.71
N GLU A 98 13.11 12.15 0.87
CA GLU A 98 12.04 12.33 -0.11
C GLU A 98 10.69 11.88 0.45
N VAL A 99 9.63 12.64 0.17
CA VAL A 99 8.26 12.27 0.53
C VAL A 99 7.74 11.24 -0.48
N LEU A 100 7.52 10.01 -0.03
CA LEU A 100 6.97 8.93 -0.84
C LEU A 100 5.45 9.00 -0.94
N ALA A 101 4.79 9.34 0.19
CA ALA A 101 3.35 9.55 0.30
C ALA A 101 3.07 10.53 1.44
N ARG A 102 2.04 11.36 1.31
CA ARG A 102 1.58 12.25 2.38
C ARG A 102 0.45 11.61 3.17
N ALA A 103 0.30 12.03 4.42
CA ALA A 103 -0.87 11.67 5.22
C ALA A 103 -2.16 12.06 4.46
N GLY A 104 -3.07 11.11 4.32
CA GLY A 104 -4.32 11.26 3.58
C GLY A 104 -4.27 10.81 2.12
N ASP A 105 -3.07 10.66 1.53
CA ASP A 105 -2.93 10.13 0.17
C ASP A 105 -3.48 8.70 0.11
N THR A 106 -3.98 8.32 -1.06
CA THR A 106 -4.42 6.96 -1.34
C THR A 106 -3.77 6.46 -2.62
N SER A 107 -3.08 5.33 -2.53
CA SER A 107 -2.61 4.57 -3.69
C SER A 107 -3.49 3.35 -3.90
N CYS A 108 -3.52 2.83 -5.13
CA CYS A 108 -4.32 1.66 -5.46
C CYS A 108 -3.51 0.64 -6.26
N ILE A 109 -3.79 -0.63 -6.00
CA ILE A 109 -3.30 -1.77 -6.78
C ILE A 109 -4.51 -2.47 -7.41
N VAL A 110 -4.45 -2.67 -8.72
CA VAL A 110 -5.44 -3.43 -9.49
C VAL A 110 -4.77 -4.70 -10.02
N VAL A 111 -5.37 -5.84 -9.71
CA VAL A 111 -4.87 -7.17 -10.09
C VAL A 111 -5.99 -8.09 -10.54
N GLU A 112 -5.62 -9.09 -11.34
CA GLU A 112 -6.53 -10.17 -11.73
C GLU A 112 -6.65 -11.24 -10.64
N LYS A 113 -5.55 -11.56 -9.96
CA LYS A 113 -5.52 -12.48 -8.82
C LYS A 113 -4.81 -11.83 -7.65
N LEU A 114 -5.22 -12.13 -6.42
CA LEU A 114 -4.54 -11.62 -5.21
C LEU A 114 -3.06 -12.04 -5.15
N THR A 115 -2.68 -13.14 -5.78
CA THR A 115 -1.28 -13.58 -5.90
C THR A 115 -0.43 -12.65 -6.76
N ASP A 116 -1.03 -11.80 -7.59
CA ASP A 116 -0.33 -10.85 -8.47
C ASP A 116 0.00 -9.53 -7.78
N ILE A 117 -0.46 -9.34 -6.53
CA ILE A 117 -0.04 -8.22 -5.71
C ILE A 117 1.48 -8.32 -5.51
N PRO A 118 2.23 -7.23 -5.76
CA PRO A 118 3.68 -7.24 -5.63
C PRO A 118 4.12 -7.61 -4.20
N SER A 119 4.90 -8.68 -4.10
CA SER A 119 5.54 -9.20 -2.87
C SER A 119 6.87 -9.87 -3.25
N ASP A 120 7.75 -10.12 -2.29
CA ASP A 120 9.13 -10.56 -2.56
C ASP A 120 9.27 -11.96 -3.20
N ASP A 121 8.24 -12.80 -3.16
CA ASP A 121 8.35 -14.24 -3.41
C ASP A 121 7.65 -14.81 -4.66
N ALA A 122 6.97 -14.01 -5.49
CA ALA A 122 6.31 -14.56 -6.68
C ALA A 122 6.81 -13.96 -7.99
N ARG A 123 6.47 -14.65 -9.08
CA ARG A 123 7.01 -14.45 -10.43
C ARG A 123 5.88 -14.29 -11.44
N ASP A 124 6.20 -13.71 -12.60
CA ASP A 124 5.30 -13.54 -13.76
C ASP A 124 3.98 -12.81 -13.44
N ARG A 125 4.05 -11.77 -12.62
CA ARG A 125 2.91 -10.96 -12.22
C ARG A 125 2.61 -9.84 -13.20
N LEU A 126 1.33 -9.48 -13.29
CA LEU A 126 0.85 -8.30 -13.98
C LEU A 126 -0.07 -7.53 -13.04
N TRP A 127 0.19 -6.24 -12.86
CA TRP A 127 -0.65 -5.38 -12.02
C TRP A 127 -0.66 -3.95 -12.53
N ILE A 128 -1.66 -3.18 -12.13
CA ILE A 128 -1.67 -1.74 -12.32
C ILE A 128 -1.49 -1.08 -10.96
N HIS A 129 -0.47 -0.24 -10.84
CA HIS A 129 -0.29 0.62 -9.68
C HIS A 129 -0.75 2.03 -10.04
N VAL A 130 -1.65 2.57 -9.22
CA VAL A 130 -2.16 3.93 -9.31
C VAL A 130 -1.62 4.70 -8.12
N LYS A 131 -0.64 5.59 -8.36
CA LYS A 131 0.03 6.31 -7.27
C LYS A 131 -0.94 7.24 -6.53
N GLN A 132 -1.90 7.82 -7.23
CA GLN A 132 -2.93 8.70 -6.69
C GLN A 132 -4.30 8.27 -7.21
N CYS A 133 -5.11 7.70 -6.32
CA CYS A 133 -6.46 7.27 -6.65
C CYS A 133 -7.47 7.81 -5.64
N LYS A 134 -8.71 7.94 -6.09
CA LYS A 134 -9.86 8.22 -5.24
C LYS A 134 -10.83 7.04 -5.29
N VAL A 135 -11.19 6.53 -4.11
CA VAL A 135 -12.24 5.51 -3.98
C VAL A 135 -13.58 6.16 -4.34
N VAL A 136 -14.32 5.51 -5.23
CA VAL A 136 -15.66 5.94 -5.64
C VAL A 136 -16.65 4.93 -5.07
N SER A 137 -17.55 5.40 -4.22
CA SER A 137 -18.77 4.67 -3.88
C SER A 137 -19.72 4.80 -5.07
N ASP A 138 -19.90 3.72 -5.83
CA ASP A 138 -21.04 3.61 -6.75
C ASP A 138 -22.34 3.38 -5.96
#